data_AF-A0A9P4S8M9-F1
#
_entry.id   AF-A0A9P4S8M9-F1
#
_cell.length_a   1.000
_cell.length_b   1.000
_cell.length_c   1.000
_cell.angle_alpha   90.00
_cell.angle_beta   90.00
_cell.angle_gamma   90.00
#
_symmetry.space_group_name_H-M   'P 1'
#
loop_
_entity.id
_entity.type
_entity.pdbx_description
1 polymer ?
#
loop_
_entity_poly.entity_id
_entity_poly.type
_entity_poly.pdbx_seq_one_letter_code
_entity_poly.pdbx_strand_id
1 'polypeptide(L)'
;MNISGTLNVFRLISNPSLCLPHYTVSTFNQIPIPLSKAFAKDGGKGADIRAVILDKDNCFAVPHQNEVYADYKERFKQLREEYPGSRLLIVSNTAGTTSDKGLEEAKLLEKNTGVKVLQHSTKKPGCKDEVLEYFRTAPDVTITSPSQIAVVGDRLFTDVMMANMMGAHALYVKDGVVGQKGVFVKAESALASFLLRRRYVAPNPLSDFE
;
A
#
# COMPACT_ATOMS: atom_id res chain seq x y z
N MET A 1 19.88 11.70 11.92
CA MET A 1 20.25 10.52 11.09
C MET A 1 18.96 9.76 10.80
N ASN A 2 18.65 9.43 9.53
CA ASN A 2 17.35 8.84 9.16
C ASN A 2 17.33 7.35 9.53
N ILE A 3 17.17 7.05 10.82
CA ILE A 3 17.24 5.70 11.42
C ILE A 3 16.32 4.71 10.68
N SER A 4 15.14 5.17 10.24
CA SER A 4 14.19 4.36 9.47
C SER A 4 14.80 3.87 8.14
N GLY A 5 15.49 4.74 7.40
CA GLY A 5 16.14 4.36 6.14
C GLY A 5 17.21 3.29 6.31
N THR A 6 18.09 3.45 7.30
CA THR A 6 19.19 2.50 7.57
C THR A 6 18.66 1.14 8.08
N LEU A 7 17.64 1.16 8.93
CA LEU A 7 17.02 -0.05 9.48
C LEU A 7 16.31 -0.88 8.39
N ASN A 8 15.63 -0.21 7.44
CA ASN A 8 14.94 -0.88 6.35
C ASN A 8 15.91 -1.50 5.34
N VAL A 9 17.05 -0.85 5.07
CA VAL A 9 18.13 -1.44 4.27
C VAL A 9 18.66 -2.72 4.91
N PHE A 10 18.90 -2.72 6.23
CA PHE A 10 19.35 -3.93 6.94
C PHE A 10 18.32 -5.06 6.87
N ARG A 11 17.02 -4.74 6.99
CA ARG A 11 15.93 -5.73 6.84
C ARG A 11 15.85 -6.33 5.44
N LEU A 12 16.10 -5.55 4.40
CA LEU A 12 16.14 -6.09 3.02
C LEU A 12 17.36 -6.98 2.78
N ILE A 13 18.47 -6.74 3.49
CA ILE A 13 19.63 -7.64 3.45
C ILE A 13 19.30 -8.98 4.13
N SER A 14 18.62 -8.95 5.29
CA SER A 14 18.29 -10.18 6.02
C SER A 14 17.09 -10.94 5.45
N ASN A 15 16.09 -10.24 4.91
CA ASN A 15 14.90 -10.83 4.29
C ASN A 15 14.54 -10.06 3.00
N PRO A 16 15.23 -10.32 1.88
CA PRO A 16 15.02 -9.59 0.64
C PRO A 16 13.64 -9.81 0.02
N SER A 17 12.97 -10.94 0.30
CA SER A 17 11.60 -11.22 -0.15
C SER A 17 10.56 -10.20 0.34
N LEU A 18 10.86 -9.42 1.38
CA LEU A 18 9.97 -8.36 1.85
C LEU A 18 9.66 -7.31 0.77
N CYS A 19 10.49 -7.13 -0.25
CA CYS A 19 10.19 -6.20 -1.36
C CYS A 19 9.40 -6.84 -2.51
N LEU A 20 9.01 -8.12 -2.42
CA LEU A 20 8.30 -8.80 -3.50
C LEU A 20 6.78 -8.65 -3.34
N PRO A 21 6.05 -8.26 -4.40
CA PRO A 21 4.61 -8.13 -4.34
C PRO A 21 3.89 -9.47 -4.52
N HIS A 22 2.66 -9.53 -4.02
CA HIS A 22 1.77 -10.68 -4.22
C HIS A 22 1.02 -10.60 -5.55
N TYR A 23 0.71 -9.39 -5.99
CA TYR A 23 0.06 -9.12 -7.27
C TYR A 23 0.65 -7.84 -7.87
N THR A 24 0.74 -7.78 -9.20
CA THR A 24 1.28 -6.61 -9.91
C THR A 24 0.34 -6.20 -11.03
N VAL A 25 0.06 -4.91 -11.12
CA VAL A 25 -0.63 -4.27 -12.23
C VAL A 25 0.23 -3.14 -12.80
N SER A 26 -0.01 -2.73 -14.04
CA SER A 26 0.74 -1.59 -14.61
C SER A 26 0.28 -0.27 -13.97
N THR A 27 -1.03 -0.03 -13.95
CA THR A 27 -1.62 1.23 -13.47
C THR A 27 -2.74 0.99 -12.47
N PHE A 28 -3.08 2.00 -11.66
CA PHE A 28 -4.21 1.94 -10.74
C PHE A 28 -5.53 1.53 -11.44
N ASN A 29 -5.75 1.94 -12.69
CA ASN A 29 -6.93 1.56 -13.47
C ASN A 29 -7.11 0.06 -13.72
N GLN A 30 -6.07 -0.74 -13.47
CA GLN A 30 -6.07 -2.19 -13.69
C GLN A 30 -6.21 -2.99 -12.39
N ILE A 31 -6.34 -2.32 -11.23
CA ILE A 31 -6.59 -3.04 -9.99
C ILE A 31 -7.92 -3.79 -10.09
N PRO A 32 -7.99 -5.05 -9.65
CA PRO A 32 -9.24 -5.77 -9.62
C PRO A 32 -10.12 -5.24 -8.49
N ILE A 33 -11.43 -5.21 -8.70
CA ILE A 33 -12.41 -4.84 -7.67
C ILE A 33 -13.45 -5.98 -7.57
N PRO A 34 -13.67 -6.55 -6.37
CA PRO A 34 -12.87 -6.40 -5.14
C PRO A 34 -11.41 -6.86 -5.28
N LEU A 35 -10.54 -6.34 -4.40
CA LEU A 35 -9.10 -6.68 -4.39
C LEU A 35 -8.84 -8.15 -4.03
N SER A 36 -9.80 -8.83 -3.40
CA SER A 36 -9.75 -10.28 -3.14
C SER A 36 -9.44 -11.11 -4.39
N LYS A 37 -9.90 -10.65 -5.57
CA LYS A 37 -9.63 -11.29 -6.86
C LYS A 37 -8.16 -11.27 -7.26
N ALA A 38 -7.37 -10.30 -6.79
CA ALA A 38 -5.93 -10.24 -7.04
C ALA A 38 -5.17 -11.43 -6.41
N PHE A 39 -5.75 -12.01 -5.36
CA PHE A 39 -5.07 -12.98 -4.51
C PHE A 39 -5.74 -14.36 -4.54
N ALA A 40 -6.54 -14.64 -5.57
CA ALA A 40 -7.06 -15.98 -5.82
C ALA A 40 -5.93 -16.88 -6.33
N LYS A 41 -5.72 -18.02 -5.67
CA LYS A 41 -4.81 -19.07 -6.17
C LYS A 41 -5.60 -19.98 -7.12
N ASP A 42 -5.10 -20.18 -8.34
CA ASP A 42 -5.51 -21.19 -9.33
C ASP A 42 -6.97 -21.71 -9.22
N GLY A 43 -7.95 -20.85 -9.57
CA GLY A 43 -9.37 -21.21 -9.60
C GLY A 43 -10.06 -21.33 -8.23
N GLY A 44 -9.35 -21.06 -7.13
CA GLY A 44 -9.85 -21.04 -5.77
C GLY A 44 -10.50 -19.71 -5.36
N LYS A 45 -11.04 -19.69 -4.13
CA LYS A 45 -11.63 -18.50 -3.52
C LYS A 45 -10.53 -17.44 -3.28
N GLY A 46 -10.79 -16.19 -3.65
CA GLY A 46 -9.91 -15.05 -3.38
C GLY A 46 -9.68 -14.84 -1.88
N ALA A 47 -8.63 -14.09 -1.52
CA ALA A 47 -8.34 -13.73 -0.14
C ALA A 47 -9.49 -12.94 0.50
N ASP A 48 -9.73 -13.10 1.80
CA ASP A 48 -10.73 -12.33 2.55
C ASP A 48 -10.20 -10.91 2.81
N ILE A 49 -10.27 -10.03 1.81
CA ILE A 49 -9.83 -8.63 1.95
C ILE A 49 -10.99 -7.78 2.46
N ARG A 50 -10.85 -7.29 3.70
CA ARG A 50 -11.86 -6.46 4.39
C ARG A 50 -11.48 -4.98 4.45
N ALA A 51 -10.18 -4.68 4.36
CA ALA A 51 -9.69 -3.31 4.33
C ALA A 51 -8.56 -3.11 3.32
N VAL A 52 -8.44 -1.88 2.84
CA VAL A 52 -7.50 -1.46 1.80
C VAL A 52 -6.73 -0.24 2.28
N ILE A 53 -5.41 -0.35 2.19
CA ILE A 53 -4.49 0.77 2.37
C ILE A 53 -4.05 1.24 1.00
N LEU A 54 -4.18 2.54 0.75
CA LEU A 54 -3.93 3.16 -0.53
C LEU A 54 -2.80 4.18 -0.43
N ASP A 55 -1.71 3.96 -1.16
CA ASP A 55 -0.71 5.01 -1.38
C ASP A 55 -1.28 6.16 -2.24
N LYS A 56 -0.73 7.37 -2.07
CA LYS A 56 -1.13 8.58 -2.82
C LYS A 56 -0.29 8.78 -4.08
N ASP A 57 0.98 9.13 -3.87
CA ASP A 57 1.83 9.75 -4.89
C ASP A 57 2.25 8.72 -5.94
N ASN A 58 1.96 8.99 -7.21
CA ASN A 58 2.19 8.06 -8.33
C ASN A 58 1.37 6.76 -8.26
N CYS A 59 0.54 6.55 -7.23
CA CYS A 59 -0.44 5.46 -7.17
C CYS A 59 -1.78 5.88 -7.81
N PHE A 60 -2.68 6.54 -7.06
CA PHE A 60 -3.94 7.05 -7.61
C PHE A 60 -3.90 8.54 -7.99
N ALA A 61 -2.88 9.27 -7.53
CA ALA A 61 -2.71 10.70 -7.77
C ALA A 61 -1.38 10.99 -8.47
N VAL A 62 -1.34 12.04 -9.27
CA VAL A 62 -0.07 12.60 -9.76
C VAL A 62 0.76 13.01 -8.53
N PRO A 63 2.08 12.78 -8.51
CA PRO A 63 2.91 13.18 -7.38
C PRO A 63 2.68 14.64 -6.96
N HIS A 64 2.57 14.87 -5.65
CA HIS A 64 2.32 16.17 -5.02
C HIS A 64 0.93 16.79 -5.32
N GLN A 65 0.03 16.07 -5.97
CA GLN A 65 -1.36 16.49 -6.12
C GLN A 65 -2.24 15.83 -5.06
N ASN A 66 -3.34 16.51 -4.72
CA ASN A 66 -4.33 16.05 -3.73
C ASN A 66 -5.67 15.71 -4.38
N GLU A 67 -5.64 15.34 -5.66
CA GLU A 67 -6.81 14.92 -6.44
C GLU A 67 -6.55 13.57 -7.07
N VAL A 68 -7.62 12.79 -7.24
CA VAL A 68 -7.56 11.56 -8.02
C VAL A 68 -7.24 11.91 -9.46
N TYR A 69 -6.21 11.26 -10.02
CA TYR A 69 -5.83 11.44 -11.42
C TYR A 69 -7.05 11.21 -12.32
N ALA A 70 -7.23 12.07 -13.34
CA ALA A 70 -8.48 12.17 -14.10
C ALA A 70 -8.95 10.80 -14.64
N ASP A 71 -8.04 10.02 -15.21
CA ASP A 71 -8.35 8.72 -15.79
C ASP A 71 -8.69 7.65 -14.73
N TYR A 72 -8.35 7.89 -13.47
CA TYR A 72 -8.52 6.96 -12.34
C TYR A 72 -9.79 7.23 -11.53
N LYS A 73 -10.52 8.32 -11.82
CA LYS A 73 -11.71 8.73 -11.05
C LYS A 73 -12.77 7.64 -10.97
N GLU A 74 -13.07 6.99 -12.09
CA GLU A 74 -14.08 5.93 -12.13
C GLU A 74 -13.62 4.71 -11.33
N ARG A 75 -12.36 4.29 -11.49
CA ARG A 75 -11.82 3.16 -10.74
C ARG A 75 -11.75 3.44 -9.24
N PHE A 76 -11.37 4.66 -8.85
CA PHE A 76 -11.30 5.09 -7.46
C PHE A 76 -12.69 5.11 -6.83
N LYS A 77 -13.70 5.60 -7.57
CA LYS A 77 -15.10 5.59 -7.13
C LYS A 77 -15.57 4.15 -6.86
N GLN A 78 -15.33 3.23 -7.78
CA GLN A 78 -15.65 1.80 -7.61
C GLN A 78 -14.95 1.20 -6.38
N LEU A 79 -13.68 1.55 -6.16
CA LEU A 79 -12.93 1.06 -5.00
C LEU A 79 -13.53 1.58 -3.68
N ARG A 80 -13.93 2.85 -3.65
CA ARG A 80 -14.57 3.47 -2.48
C ARG A 80 -15.96 2.90 -2.20
N GLU A 81 -16.70 2.54 -3.24
CA GLU A 81 -18.01 1.88 -3.12
C GLU A 81 -17.88 0.45 -2.60
N GLU A 82 -16.85 -0.29 -3.04
CA GLU A 82 -16.54 -1.65 -2.55
C GLU A 82 -16.03 -1.65 -1.10
N TYR A 83 -15.22 -0.64 -0.73
CA TYR A 83 -14.62 -0.51 0.60
C TYR A 83 -15.09 0.79 1.30
N PRO A 84 -16.37 0.86 1.72
CA PRO A 84 -16.92 2.06 2.32
C PRO A 84 -16.46 2.26 3.78
N GLY A 85 -16.52 3.51 4.23
CA GLY A 85 -16.24 3.89 5.61
C GLY A 85 -14.76 3.71 5.95
N SER A 86 -14.46 3.08 7.09
CA SER A 86 -13.07 2.87 7.54
C SER A 86 -12.36 1.73 6.81
N ARG A 87 -13.02 1.07 5.85
CA ARG A 87 -12.42 -0.02 5.05
C ARG A 87 -11.40 0.47 4.02
N LEU A 88 -11.41 1.74 3.66
CA LEU A 88 -10.44 2.34 2.74
C LEU A 88 -9.68 3.46 3.45
N LEU A 89 -8.36 3.34 3.51
CA LEU A 89 -7.48 4.25 4.22
C LEU A 89 -6.35 4.71 3.30
N ILE A 90 -6.11 6.02 3.20
CA ILE A 90 -4.95 6.55 2.49
C ILE A 90 -3.76 6.63 3.45
N VAL A 91 -2.62 6.08 3.05
CA VAL A 91 -1.35 6.19 3.77
C VAL A 91 -0.29 6.74 2.84
N SER A 92 0.12 7.99 3.07
CA SER A 92 1.09 8.71 2.25
C SER A 92 2.37 9.04 3.04
N ASN A 93 3.50 9.15 2.34
CA ASN A 93 4.76 9.66 2.90
C ASN A 93 4.89 11.20 2.79
N THR A 94 3.89 11.87 2.22
CA THR A 94 3.82 13.33 2.07
C THR A 94 2.63 13.91 2.85
N ALA A 95 1.42 13.35 2.72
CA ALA A 95 0.23 13.77 3.46
C ALA A 95 0.06 12.97 4.77
N GLY A 96 -0.39 13.61 5.84
CA GLY A 96 -0.64 12.96 7.14
C GLY A 96 0.64 12.64 7.93
N THR A 97 1.80 13.13 7.48
CA THR A 97 3.10 12.91 8.14
C THR A 97 3.49 14.10 9.01
N THR A 98 4.57 13.97 9.80
CA THR A 98 5.20 15.11 10.49
C THR A 98 5.70 16.22 9.56
N SER A 99 5.89 15.92 8.27
CA SER A 99 6.20 16.94 7.25
C SER A 99 4.96 17.71 6.74
N ASP A 100 3.76 17.21 6.99
CA ASP A 100 2.49 17.86 6.64
C ASP A 100 2.08 18.84 7.75
N LYS A 101 2.63 20.06 7.67
CA LYS A 101 2.40 21.11 8.68
C LYS A 101 0.90 21.41 8.79
N GLY A 102 0.36 21.31 10.00
CA GLY A 102 -1.06 21.58 10.24
C GLY A 102 -2.02 20.55 9.62
N LEU A 103 -1.50 19.47 9.03
CA LEU A 103 -2.26 18.43 8.33
C LEU A 103 -3.09 18.98 7.16
N GLU A 104 -2.59 20.02 6.50
CA GLU A 104 -3.30 20.70 5.41
C GLU A 104 -3.45 19.78 4.20
N GLU A 105 -2.39 19.05 3.83
CA GLU A 105 -2.43 18.10 2.71
C GLU A 105 -3.40 16.96 3.00
N ALA A 106 -3.35 16.40 4.23
CA ALA A 106 -4.28 15.37 4.66
C ALA A 106 -5.74 15.86 4.59
N LYS A 107 -6.04 17.03 5.17
CA LYS A 107 -7.41 17.60 5.17
C LYS A 107 -7.93 17.86 3.75
N LEU A 108 -7.09 18.40 2.87
CA LEU A 108 -7.46 18.65 1.49
C LEU A 108 -7.73 17.35 0.74
N LEU A 109 -6.87 16.34 0.94
CA LEU A 109 -7.02 15.04 0.31
C LEU A 109 -8.27 14.31 0.81
N GLU A 110 -8.55 14.34 2.12
CA GLU A 110 -9.79 13.80 2.70
C GLU A 110 -11.03 14.49 2.09
N LYS A 111 -11.00 15.82 1.96
CA LYS A 111 -12.08 16.59 1.33
C LYS A 111 -12.30 16.20 -0.13
N ASN A 112 -11.23 16.02 -0.90
CA ASN A 112 -11.30 15.76 -2.33
C ASN A 112 -11.67 14.32 -2.66
N THR A 113 -11.31 13.36 -1.79
CA THR A 113 -11.51 11.92 -2.04
C THR A 113 -12.68 11.32 -1.25
N GLY A 114 -13.04 11.95 -0.12
CA GLY A 114 -13.96 11.38 0.86
C GLY A 114 -13.40 10.16 1.59
N VAL A 115 -12.08 9.96 1.57
CA VAL A 115 -11.38 8.82 2.18
C VAL A 115 -10.46 9.33 3.29
N LYS A 116 -10.43 8.63 4.42
CA LYS A 116 -9.59 8.99 5.57
C LYS A 116 -8.10 8.92 5.20
N VAL A 117 -7.32 9.90 5.65
CA VAL A 117 -5.86 9.89 5.56
C VAL A 117 -5.29 9.56 6.94
N LEU A 118 -4.43 8.55 7.01
CA LEU A 118 -3.76 8.19 8.25
C LEU A 118 -2.82 9.32 8.68
N GLN A 119 -2.94 9.75 9.94
CA GLN A 119 -1.96 10.61 10.58
C GLN A 119 -0.93 9.74 11.27
N HIS A 120 0.34 9.81 10.85
CA HIS A 120 1.40 8.96 11.36
C HIS A 120 2.71 9.73 11.51
N SER A 121 3.50 9.31 12.50
CA SER A 121 4.76 9.96 12.82
C SER A 121 5.93 9.39 12.01
N THR A 122 5.83 8.11 11.65
CA THR A 122 6.89 7.33 11.01
C THR A 122 6.52 7.02 9.57
N LYS A 123 7.32 7.47 8.60
CA LYS A 123 7.06 7.17 7.18
C LYS A 123 7.06 5.66 6.88
N LYS A 124 6.29 5.25 5.86
CA LYS A 124 6.32 3.90 5.28
C LYS A 124 7.77 3.50 4.95
N PRO A 125 8.18 2.25 5.21
CA PRO A 125 7.38 1.11 5.69
C PRO A 125 7.19 1.04 7.23
N GLY A 126 7.51 2.09 7.98
CA GLY A 126 7.55 2.07 9.45
C GLY A 126 6.23 2.31 10.18
N CYS A 127 5.19 2.88 9.55
CA CYS A 127 3.90 3.21 10.19
C CYS A 127 2.94 2.02 10.39
N LYS A 128 3.45 0.78 10.41
CA LYS A 128 2.58 -0.40 10.46
C LYS A 128 1.73 -0.47 11.74
N ASP A 129 2.27 0.01 12.86
CA ASP A 129 1.59 -0.08 14.15
C ASP A 129 0.47 0.98 14.22
N GLU A 130 0.69 2.18 13.71
CA GLU A 130 -0.37 3.20 13.56
C GLU A 130 -1.49 2.75 12.61
N VAL A 131 -1.15 2.04 11.54
CA VAL A 131 -2.13 1.45 10.61
C VAL A 131 -3.00 0.40 11.31
N LEU A 132 -2.39 -0.53 12.04
CA LEU A 132 -3.12 -1.58 12.74
C LEU A 132 -4.01 -1.00 13.85
N GLU A 133 -3.52 0.02 14.57
CA GLU A 133 -4.30 0.71 15.59
C GLU A 133 -5.52 1.44 15.01
N TYR A 134 -5.39 2.05 13.83
CA TYR A 134 -6.53 2.64 13.12
C TYR A 134 -7.62 1.59 12.87
N PHE A 135 -7.27 0.43 12.32
CA PHE A 135 -8.27 -0.62 12.04
C PHE A 135 -8.81 -1.28 13.31
N ARG A 136 -8.03 -1.33 14.40
CA ARG A 136 -8.49 -1.85 15.70
C ARG A 136 -9.54 -0.95 16.35
N THR A 137 -9.45 0.36 16.12
CA THR A 137 -10.34 1.38 16.72
C THR A 137 -11.47 1.82 15.80
N ALA A 138 -11.47 1.38 14.55
CA ALA A 138 -12.51 1.69 13.59
C ALA A 138 -13.87 1.07 13.98
N PRO A 139 -14.97 1.85 13.95
CA PRO A 139 -16.27 1.38 14.45
C PRO A 139 -17.01 0.44 13.48
N ASP A 140 -16.67 0.46 12.19
CA ASP A 140 -17.46 -0.11 11.10
C ASP A 140 -16.74 -1.23 10.32
N VAL A 141 -15.53 -1.63 10.75
CA VAL A 141 -14.76 -2.73 10.18
C VAL A 141 -14.13 -3.59 11.28
N THR A 142 -14.24 -4.91 11.14
CA THR A 142 -13.60 -5.87 12.05
C THR A 142 -12.48 -6.59 11.31
N ILE A 143 -11.24 -6.19 11.62
CA ILE A 143 -10.03 -6.85 11.16
C ILE A 143 -9.54 -7.78 12.28
N THR A 144 -9.59 -9.08 12.02
CA THR A 144 -9.14 -10.12 12.95
C THR A 144 -7.80 -10.71 12.54
N SER A 145 -7.21 -10.27 11.43
CA SER A 145 -5.92 -10.72 10.93
C SER A 145 -5.33 -9.70 9.95
N PRO A 146 -4.01 -9.40 9.98
CA PRO A 146 -3.38 -8.55 8.97
C PRO A 146 -3.55 -9.08 7.54
N SER A 147 -3.71 -10.39 7.36
CA SER A 147 -4.03 -11.00 6.05
C SER A 147 -5.36 -10.53 5.46
N GLN A 148 -6.23 -9.88 6.25
CA GLN A 148 -7.47 -9.27 5.73
C GLN A 148 -7.28 -7.86 5.17
N ILE A 149 -6.04 -7.36 5.17
CA ILE A 149 -5.68 -6.05 4.65
C ILE A 149 -4.94 -6.24 3.32
N ALA A 150 -5.27 -5.39 2.34
CA ALA A 150 -4.47 -5.23 1.12
C ALA A 150 -3.84 -3.84 1.06
N VAL A 151 -2.55 -3.77 0.77
CA VAL A 151 -1.83 -2.51 0.50
C VAL A 151 -1.66 -2.36 -1.00
N VAL A 152 -2.05 -1.22 -1.55
CA VAL A 152 -1.89 -0.84 -2.95
C VAL A 152 -0.95 0.35 -3.04
N GLY A 153 0.19 0.20 -3.73
CA GLY A 153 1.14 1.30 -3.91
C GLY A 153 2.19 1.06 -4.98
N ASP A 154 2.97 2.09 -5.29
CA ASP A 154 3.87 2.13 -6.45
C ASP A 154 5.35 1.88 -6.12
N ARG A 155 5.69 1.65 -4.84
CA ARG A 155 7.06 1.41 -4.40
C ARG A 155 7.25 0.08 -3.70
N LEU A 156 8.33 -0.61 -4.06
CA LEU A 156 8.65 -1.93 -3.53
C LEU A 156 9.24 -1.83 -2.11
N PHE A 157 10.06 -0.80 -1.85
CA PHE A 157 10.74 -0.64 -0.56
C PHE A 157 9.94 0.15 0.47
N THR A 158 8.75 0.64 0.12
CA THR A 158 7.83 1.26 1.09
C THR A 158 6.52 0.49 1.18
N ASP A 159 5.71 0.47 0.13
CA ASP A 159 4.33 -0.03 0.22
C ASP A 159 4.28 -1.55 0.29
N VAL A 160 4.98 -2.22 -0.64
CA VAL A 160 5.08 -3.68 -0.65
C VAL A 160 5.81 -4.18 0.60
N MET A 161 6.92 -3.53 0.97
CA MET A 161 7.65 -3.87 2.19
C MET A 161 6.81 -3.69 3.45
N MET A 162 6.04 -2.61 3.56
CA MET A 162 5.13 -2.40 4.69
C MET A 162 4.07 -3.50 4.76
N ALA A 163 3.44 -3.83 3.64
CA ALA A 163 2.44 -4.89 3.55
C ALA A 163 3.01 -6.23 4.04
N ASN A 164 4.16 -6.63 3.52
CA ASN A 164 4.81 -7.88 3.89
C ASN A 164 5.29 -7.88 5.35
N MET A 165 5.73 -6.74 5.88
CA MET A 165 6.09 -6.60 7.30
C MET A 165 4.88 -6.65 8.25
N MET A 166 3.70 -6.29 7.76
CA MET A 166 2.44 -6.42 8.50
C MET A 166 1.87 -7.84 8.46
N GLY A 167 2.27 -8.66 7.48
CA GLY A 167 1.57 -9.90 7.15
C GLY A 167 0.31 -9.67 6.30
N ALA A 168 0.23 -8.53 5.61
CA ALA A 168 -0.86 -8.15 4.72
C ALA A 168 -0.57 -8.51 3.25
N HIS A 169 -1.58 -8.40 2.39
CA HIS A 169 -1.41 -8.60 0.95
C HIS A 169 -0.83 -7.35 0.27
N ALA A 170 0.07 -7.55 -0.68
CA ALA A 170 0.77 -6.48 -1.39
C ALA A 170 0.39 -6.44 -2.87
N LEU A 171 -0.28 -5.37 -3.30
CA LEU A 171 -0.57 -5.10 -4.71
C LEU A 171 0.32 -3.95 -5.20
N TYR A 172 1.20 -4.27 -6.14
CA TYR A 172 2.14 -3.34 -6.71
C TYR A 172 1.61 -2.70 -7.98
N VAL A 173 1.54 -1.36 -7.99
CA VAL A 173 1.25 -0.55 -9.17
C VAL A 173 2.57 -0.16 -9.82
N LYS A 174 2.96 -0.90 -10.87
CA LYS A 174 4.31 -0.83 -11.43
C LYS A 174 4.65 0.51 -12.05
N ASP A 175 3.79 1.01 -12.94
CA ASP A 175 4.09 2.20 -13.75
C ASP A 175 3.49 3.46 -13.14
N GLY A 176 2.40 3.35 -12.39
CA GLY A 176 1.79 4.48 -11.69
C GLY A 176 1.14 5.49 -12.64
N VAL A 177 1.11 6.77 -12.26
CA VAL A 177 0.56 7.85 -13.10
C VAL A 177 1.60 8.41 -14.06
N VAL A 178 2.85 8.57 -13.61
CA VAL A 178 3.90 9.28 -14.36
C VAL A 178 5.06 8.39 -14.83
N GLY A 179 4.95 7.07 -14.63
CA GLY A 179 5.99 6.09 -14.95
C GLY A 179 7.05 5.96 -13.85
N GLN A 180 7.84 4.89 -13.91
CA GLN A 180 9.01 4.70 -13.03
C GLN A 180 10.14 5.64 -13.43
N LYS A 181 10.33 6.74 -12.67
CA LYS A 181 11.45 7.66 -12.84
C LYS A 181 12.35 7.64 -11.62
N GLY A 182 13.67 7.66 -11.86
CA GLY A 182 14.69 7.75 -10.81
C GLY A 182 15.53 6.49 -10.63
N VAL A 183 16.74 6.69 -10.12
CA VAL A 183 17.74 5.62 -9.93
C VAL A 183 17.30 4.62 -8.86
N PHE A 184 16.68 5.10 -7.79
CA PHE A 184 16.19 4.25 -6.69
C PHE A 184 15.10 3.29 -7.17
N VAL A 185 14.10 3.77 -7.92
CA VAL A 185 13.03 2.91 -8.46
C VAL A 185 13.59 1.85 -9.41
N LYS A 186 14.60 2.19 -10.22
CA LYS A 186 15.30 1.21 -11.07
C LYS A 186 16.04 0.15 -10.25
N ALA A 187 16.69 0.55 -9.15
CA ALA A 187 17.36 -0.38 -8.25
C ALA A 187 16.37 -1.32 -7.54
N GLU A 188 15.23 -0.79 -7.09
CA GLU A 188 14.11 -1.56 -6.53
C GLU A 188 13.64 -2.64 -7.52
N SER A 189 13.28 -2.22 -8.74
CA SER A 189 12.83 -3.11 -9.81
C SER A 189 13.89 -4.15 -10.20
N ALA A 190 15.17 -3.76 -10.23
CA ALA A 190 16.27 -4.68 -10.53
C ALA A 190 16.44 -5.75 -9.45
N LEU A 191 16.38 -5.36 -8.16
CA LEU A 191 16.45 -6.30 -7.04
C LEU A 191 15.26 -7.27 -7.07
N ALA A 192 14.03 -6.77 -7.19
CA ALA A 192 12.86 -7.64 -7.27
C ALA A 192 12.93 -8.61 -8.46
N SER A 193 13.34 -8.12 -9.64
CA SER A 193 13.54 -8.96 -10.82
C SER A 193 14.64 -10.01 -10.63
N PHE A 194 15.69 -9.69 -9.86
CA PHE A 194 16.74 -10.65 -9.52
C PHE A 194 16.22 -11.75 -8.57
N LEU A 195 15.47 -11.36 -7.53
CA LEU A 195 14.90 -12.28 -6.56
C LEU A 195 13.87 -13.23 -7.20
N LEU A 196 12.97 -12.70 -8.03
CA LEU A 196 11.99 -13.52 -8.78
C LEU A 196 12.68 -14.53 -9.70
N ARG A 197 13.77 -14.12 -10.40
CA ARG A 197 14.59 -15.05 -11.21
C ARG A 197 15.25 -16.14 -10.37
N ARG A 198 15.52 -15.86 -9.10
CA ARG A 198 16.04 -16.83 -8.11
C ARG A 198 14.92 -17.63 -7.43
N ARG A 199 13.67 -17.53 -7.89
CA ARG A 199 12.47 -18.21 -7.35
C ARG A 199 12.10 -17.80 -5.93
N TYR A 200 12.54 -16.63 -5.48
CA TYR A 200 11.97 -16.04 -4.27
C TYR A 200 10.53 -15.62 -4.54
N VAL A 201 9.71 -15.71 -3.50
CA VAL A 201 8.31 -15.28 -3.50
C VAL A 201 8.07 -14.31 -2.37
N ALA A 202 7.00 -13.52 -2.46
CA ALA A 202 6.55 -12.71 -1.35
C ALA A 202 6.26 -13.60 -0.12
N PRO A 203 6.55 -13.14 1.11
CA PRO A 203 6.18 -13.86 2.32
C PRO A 203 4.67 -14.08 2.37
N ASN A 204 4.20 -15.26 2.79
CA ASN A 204 2.77 -15.49 2.92
C ASN A 204 2.16 -14.47 3.89
N PRO A 205 1.01 -13.85 3.54
CA PRO A 205 0.24 -13.05 4.48
C PRO A 205 -0.12 -13.90 5.70
N LEU A 206 0.13 -13.37 6.91
CA LEU A 206 0.00 -14.14 8.13
C LEU A 206 -1.46 -14.09 8.60
N SER A 207 -2.07 -15.28 8.75
CA SER A 207 -3.42 -15.44 9.28
C SER A 207 -3.45 -15.53 10.80
N ASP A 208 -2.31 -15.79 11.44
CA ASP A 208 -2.32 -16.38 12.78
C ASP A 208 -2.25 -15.28 13.84
N PHE A 209 -3.41 -14.91 14.37
CA PHE A 209 -3.51 -14.57 15.78
C PHE A 209 -3.63 -15.88 16.57
N GLU A 210 -2.55 -16.66 16.60
CA GLU A 210 -2.30 -17.74 17.57
C GLU A 210 -0.85 -17.63 18.07
#